data_AF-A0A8H7K2Y7-F1
#
_entry.id   AF-A0A8H7K2Y7-F1
#
_cell.length_a   1.000
_cell.length_b   1.000
_cell.length_c   1.000
_cell.angle_alpha   90.00
_cell.angle_beta   90.00
_cell.angle_gamma   90.00
#
_symmetry.space_group_name_H-M   'P 1'
#
loop_
_entity.id
_entity.type
_entity.pdbx_description
1 polymer ?
#
loop_
_entity_poly.entity_id
_entity_poly.type
_entity_poly.pdbx_seq_one_letter_code
_entity_poly.pdbx_strand_id
1 'polypeptide(L)'
;MRTSTTVVAASFIIFECAAVQGTRISVTPHAEYSSSIGVLGCKIDTNRVTYWPSSVSCDNICVRVSHVDSGRELNLLKIDQSSGAYDVSYDAWNYLSFGKYATESPQQGGGVVMTYKEVHASDCAHLINTASKKLP
;
A
#
# COMPACT_ATOMS: atom_id res chain seq x y z
N MET A 1 -48.09 -32.31 38.29
CA MET A 1 -47.21 -32.47 37.11
C MET A 1 -46.50 -31.14 36.91
N ARG A 2 -45.22 -31.02 37.30
CA ARG A 2 -44.41 -29.79 37.14
C ARG A 2 -43.41 -30.04 36.02
N THR A 3 -43.61 -29.42 34.88
CA THR A 3 -42.69 -29.48 33.74
C THR A 3 -41.66 -28.38 33.92
N SER A 4 -40.42 -28.73 34.27
CA SER A 4 -39.30 -27.80 34.29
C SER A 4 -38.70 -27.71 32.89
N THR A 5 -38.75 -26.53 32.30
CA THR A 5 -38.14 -26.23 31.01
C THR A 5 -36.74 -25.65 31.26
N THR A 6 -35.71 -26.39 30.89
CA THR A 6 -34.32 -25.94 30.97
C THR A 6 -33.98 -25.09 29.74
N VAL A 7 -33.58 -23.84 29.94
CA VAL A 7 -33.10 -22.96 28.86
C VAL A 7 -31.57 -23.06 28.78
N VAL A 8 -31.05 -23.50 27.64
CA VAL A 8 -29.60 -23.55 27.36
C VAL A 8 -29.19 -22.22 26.74
N ALA A 9 -28.35 -21.45 27.42
CA ALA A 9 -27.76 -20.23 26.88
C ALA A 9 -26.58 -20.58 25.96
N ALA A 10 -26.66 -20.23 24.68
CA ALA A 10 -25.56 -20.36 23.73
C ALA A 10 -24.67 -19.11 23.81
N SER A 11 -23.41 -19.28 24.19
CA SER A 11 -22.41 -18.21 24.23
C SER A 11 -21.79 -18.00 22.84
N PHE A 12 -22.08 -16.87 22.20
CA PHE A 12 -21.43 -16.46 20.95
C PHE A 12 -20.11 -15.77 21.28
N ILE A 13 -18.98 -16.36 20.87
CA ILE A 13 -17.67 -15.70 20.96
C ILE A 13 -17.55 -14.76 19.76
N ILE A 14 -17.58 -13.46 20.02
CA ILE A 14 -17.36 -12.43 19.00
C ILE A 14 -15.86 -12.38 18.73
N PHE A 15 -15.41 -12.84 17.56
CA PHE A 15 -14.01 -12.75 17.14
C PHE A 15 -13.79 -11.32 16.61
N GLU A 16 -13.35 -10.41 17.48
CA GLU A 16 -12.95 -9.07 17.07
C GLU A 16 -11.66 -9.17 16.27
N CYS A 17 -11.80 -9.13 14.95
CA CYS A 17 -10.67 -8.96 14.06
C CYS A 17 -10.09 -7.57 14.33
N ALA A 18 -9.01 -7.49 15.11
CA ALA A 18 -8.29 -6.23 15.31
C ALA A 18 -7.90 -5.69 13.93
N ALA A 19 -8.50 -4.57 13.52
CA ALA A 19 -8.08 -3.88 12.33
C ALA A 19 -6.61 -3.49 12.53
N VAL A 20 -5.70 -4.10 11.77
CA VAL A 20 -4.30 -3.71 11.73
C VAL A 20 -4.27 -2.26 11.24
N GLN A 21 -4.14 -1.30 12.15
CA GLN A 21 -4.10 0.11 11.81
C GLN A 21 -2.71 0.45 11.26
N GLY A 22 -2.63 0.63 9.94
CA GLY A 22 -1.43 1.19 9.30
C GLY A 22 -1.23 2.67 9.65
N THR A 23 -0.03 3.19 9.42
CA THR A 23 0.32 4.59 9.66
C THR A 23 -0.45 5.51 8.72
N ARG A 24 -1.20 6.49 9.26
CA ARG A 24 -1.92 7.49 8.45
C ARG A 24 -0.95 8.52 7.86
N ILE A 25 -1.08 8.76 6.56
CA ILE A 25 -0.22 9.67 5.78
C ILE A 25 -1.06 10.46 4.76
N SER A 26 -0.55 11.62 4.35
CA SER A 26 -1.09 12.35 3.19
C SER A 26 -0.24 12.01 1.97
N VAL A 27 -0.83 11.31 1.00
CA VAL A 27 -0.13 10.81 -0.19
C VAL A 27 -0.36 11.74 -1.36
N THR A 28 0.72 12.13 -2.02
CA THR A 28 0.72 12.97 -3.24
C THR A 28 1.25 12.20 -4.45
N PRO A 29 0.86 12.61 -5.67
CA PRO A 29 1.38 11.98 -6.88
C PRO A 29 2.77 12.51 -7.26
N HIS A 30 3.68 11.60 -7.62
CA HIS A 30 4.98 11.89 -8.21
C HIS A 30 4.96 11.61 -9.72
N ALA A 31 5.33 12.60 -10.52
CA ALA A 31 5.25 12.51 -11.99
C ALA A 31 6.45 11.77 -12.61
N GLU A 32 7.65 11.98 -12.07
CA GLU A 32 8.89 11.45 -12.64
C GLU A 32 9.41 10.26 -11.83
N TYR A 33 10.12 9.36 -12.50
CA TYR A 33 10.80 8.26 -11.82
C TYR A 33 12.17 8.72 -11.31
N SER A 34 12.46 8.42 -10.05
CA SER A 34 13.78 8.57 -9.43
C SER A 34 14.05 7.40 -8.49
N SER A 35 15.32 7.10 -8.22
CA SER A 35 15.70 6.07 -7.25
C SER A 35 17.01 6.39 -6.57
N SER A 36 17.00 6.52 -5.24
CA SER A 36 18.20 6.69 -4.41
C SER A 36 18.95 5.40 -4.13
N ILE A 37 18.35 4.23 -4.40
CA ILE A 37 19.00 2.92 -4.25
C ILE A 37 19.52 2.34 -5.58
N GLY A 38 19.46 3.12 -6.66
CA GLY A 38 20.05 2.75 -7.96
C GLY A 38 19.26 1.72 -8.77
N VAL A 39 17.99 1.49 -8.44
CA VAL A 39 17.14 0.61 -9.26
C VAL A 39 16.88 1.27 -10.60
N LEU A 40 17.10 0.53 -11.69
CA LEU A 40 16.76 1.00 -13.02
C LEU A 40 15.26 0.84 -13.25
N GLY A 41 14.59 1.89 -13.76
CA GLY A 41 13.15 1.86 -14.02
C GLY A 41 12.72 0.70 -14.93
N CYS A 42 13.56 0.29 -15.89
CA CYS A 42 13.28 -0.86 -16.76
C CYS A 42 13.28 -2.22 -16.05
N LYS A 43 13.74 -2.29 -14.79
CA LYS A 43 13.80 -3.53 -13.99
C LYS A 43 12.62 -3.68 -13.03
N ILE A 44 11.72 -2.71 -12.97
CA ILE A 44 10.53 -2.74 -12.11
C ILE A 44 9.32 -2.14 -12.82
N ASP A 45 8.14 -2.26 -12.21
CA ASP A 45 6.96 -1.49 -12.60
C ASP A 45 7.02 -0.09 -11.96
N THR A 46 7.39 0.92 -12.77
CA THR A 46 7.48 2.32 -12.31
C THR A 46 6.12 2.97 -12.03
N ASN A 47 5.01 2.29 -12.34
CA ASN A 47 3.66 2.73 -11.95
C ASN A 47 3.27 2.23 -10.56
N ARG A 48 4.15 1.51 -9.86
CA ARG A 48 3.90 0.89 -8.55
C ARG A 48 5.05 1.15 -7.58
N VAL A 49 5.46 2.42 -7.45
CA VAL A 49 6.59 2.83 -6.60
C VAL A 49 6.23 3.93 -5.61
N THR A 50 7.03 4.06 -4.54
CA THR A 50 6.92 5.12 -3.53
C THR A 50 8.24 5.86 -3.27
N TYR A 51 8.10 7.11 -2.82
CA TYR A 51 9.14 8.08 -2.49
C TYR A 51 8.87 8.60 -1.07
N TRP A 52 9.38 7.88 -0.06
CA TRP A 52 9.03 8.11 1.35
C TRP A 52 10.03 9.05 2.03
N PRO A 53 9.67 9.72 3.13
CA PRO A 53 10.62 10.60 3.82
C PRO A 53 11.72 9.82 4.56
N SER A 54 11.45 8.55 4.89
CA SER A 54 12.41 7.65 5.55
C SER A 54 13.30 6.93 4.54
N SER A 55 14.52 6.62 4.95
CA SER A 55 15.49 5.90 4.12
C SER A 55 14.97 4.52 3.69
N VAL A 56 15.41 4.10 2.50
CA VAL A 56 15.16 2.77 1.97
C VAL A 56 16.13 1.77 2.61
N SER A 57 15.62 0.61 3.05
CA SER A 57 16.40 -0.48 3.63
C SER A 57 15.94 -1.82 3.06
N CYS A 58 16.69 -2.89 3.38
CA CYS A 58 16.34 -4.25 2.96
C CYS A 58 14.99 -4.73 3.52
N ASP A 59 14.57 -4.20 4.67
CA ASP A 59 13.41 -4.69 5.41
C ASP A 59 12.14 -3.88 5.15
N ASN A 60 12.24 -2.71 4.50
CA ASN A 60 11.09 -1.82 4.23
C ASN A 60 10.82 -1.58 2.74
N ILE A 61 11.35 -2.44 1.87
CA ILE A 61 11.29 -2.27 0.41
C ILE A 61 9.88 -2.40 -0.17
N CYS A 62 8.99 -3.12 0.51
CA CYS A 62 7.61 -3.32 0.08
C CYS A 62 6.66 -2.69 1.09
N VAL A 63 5.81 -1.80 0.61
CA VAL A 63 4.78 -1.15 1.42
C VAL A 63 3.40 -1.44 0.83
N ARG A 64 2.43 -1.71 1.70
CA ARG A 64 1.03 -1.72 1.30
C ARG A 64 0.42 -0.38 1.66
N VAL A 65 -0.16 0.31 0.68
CA VAL A 65 -0.87 1.58 0.85
C VAL A 65 -2.35 1.34 0.62
N SER A 66 -3.17 1.85 1.54
CA SER A 66 -4.62 1.64 1.55
C SER A 66 -5.35 2.98 1.66
N HIS A 67 -6.31 3.22 0.77
CA HIS A 67 -7.18 4.39 0.89
C HIS A 67 -8.16 4.20 2.05
N VAL A 68 -8.25 5.19 2.95
CA VAL A 68 -9.00 5.05 4.20
C VAL A 68 -10.50 4.78 3.98
N ASP A 69 -11.13 5.52 3.07
CA ASP A 69 -12.60 5.41 2.89
C ASP A 69 -13.04 4.31 1.91
N SER A 70 -12.31 4.13 0.81
CA SER A 70 -12.69 3.17 -0.23
C SER A 70 -12.17 1.76 -0.02
N GLY A 71 -11.16 1.58 0.85
CA GLY A 71 -10.51 0.28 1.07
C GLY A 71 -9.66 -0.23 -0.10
N ARG A 72 -9.46 0.55 -1.16
CA ARG A 72 -8.54 0.18 -2.25
C ARG A 72 -7.12 0.11 -1.72
N GLU A 73 -6.40 -0.94 -2.07
CA GLU A 73 -5.02 -1.15 -1.65
C GLU A 73 -4.11 -1.44 -2.85
N LEU A 74 -2.84 -1.05 -2.74
CA LEU A 74 -1.76 -1.47 -3.62
C LEU A 74 -0.54 -1.83 -2.78
N ASN A 75 0.17 -2.87 -3.20
CA ASN A 75 1.57 -3.06 -2.82
C ASN A 75 2.43 -2.22 -3.75
N LEU A 76 3.40 -1.51 -3.19
CA LEU A 76 4.25 -0.57 -3.90
C LEU A 76 5.70 -0.76 -3.45
N LEU A 77 6.64 -0.62 -4.38
CA LEU A 77 8.07 -0.67 -4.11
C LEU A 77 8.57 0.67 -3.60
N LYS A 78 9.11 0.70 -2.38
CA LYS A 78 9.80 1.88 -1.83
C LYS A 78 11.21 1.91 -2.38
N ILE A 79 11.45 2.76 -3.38
CA ILE A 79 12.72 2.78 -4.14
C ILE A 79 13.43 4.12 -4.09
N ASP A 80 12.83 5.11 -3.42
CA ASP A 80 13.44 6.40 -3.23
C ASP A 80 13.05 7.05 -1.91
N GLN A 81 13.84 8.05 -1.54
CA GLN A 81 13.62 8.90 -0.40
C GLN A 81 13.24 10.31 -0.88
N SER A 82 12.18 10.86 -0.31
CA SER A 82 11.78 12.25 -0.49
C SER A 82 12.36 13.14 0.62
N SER A 83 12.31 14.47 0.42
CA SER A 83 12.69 15.46 1.44
C SER A 83 11.56 15.78 2.43
N GLY A 84 10.75 14.80 2.81
CA GLY A 84 9.69 14.95 3.83
C GLY A 84 8.27 14.61 3.38
N ALA A 85 8.06 14.26 2.11
CA ALA A 85 6.75 13.96 1.54
C ALA A 85 6.49 12.45 1.44
N TYR A 86 5.22 12.05 1.38
CA TYR A 86 4.84 10.68 1.05
C TYR A 86 4.30 10.68 -0.38
N ASP A 87 5.16 10.41 -1.36
CA ASP A 87 4.74 10.39 -2.75
C ASP A 87 4.69 8.98 -3.31
N VAL A 88 3.76 8.74 -4.23
CA VAL A 88 3.72 7.50 -5.02
C VAL A 88 3.67 7.85 -6.49
N SER A 89 4.07 6.92 -7.36
CA SER A 89 3.92 7.11 -8.81
C SER A 89 2.50 7.57 -9.15
N TYR A 90 2.37 8.52 -10.07
CA TYR A 90 1.08 9.15 -10.41
C TYR A 90 -0.03 8.14 -10.71
N ASP A 91 0.29 7.05 -11.41
CA ASP A 91 -0.67 5.98 -11.72
C ASP A 91 -1.22 5.28 -10.46
N ALA A 92 -0.35 4.92 -9.51
CA ALA A 92 -0.75 4.33 -8.23
C ALA A 92 -1.62 5.31 -7.43
N TRP A 93 -1.23 6.59 -7.36
CA TRP A 93 -2.02 7.62 -6.67
C TRP A 93 -3.42 7.74 -7.27
N ASN A 94 -3.51 7.76 -8.60
CA ASN A 94 -4.78 7.88 -9.32
C ASN A 94 -5.70 6.68 -9.05
N TYR A 95 -5.16 5.46 -9.08
CA TYR A 95 -5.92 4.25 -8.79
C TYR A 95 -6.38 4.20 -7.33
N LEU A 96 -5.48 4.47 -6.37
CA LEU A 96 -5.84 4.45 -4.96
C LEU A 96 -6.93 5.49 -4.64
N SER A 97 -6.82 6.69 -5.23
CA SER A 97 -7.73 7.81 -4.95
C SER A 97 -9.07 7.70 -5.69
N PHE A 98 -9.07 7.23 -6.94
CA PHE A 98 -10.26 7.29 -7.82
C PHE A 98 -10.67 5.95 -8.45
N GLY A 99 -9.90 4.89 -8.23
CA GLY A 99 -10.19 3.56 -8.77
C GLY A 99 -9.91 3.40 -10.27
N LYS A 100 -9.19 4.36 -10.88
CA LYS A 100 -8.80 4.35 -12.30
C LYS A 100 -7.31 4.62 -12.45
N TYR A 101 -6.69 4.00 -13.44
CA TYR A 101 -5.30 4.28 -13.80
C TYR A 101 -5.16 5.67 -14.43
N ALA A 102 -4.00 6.30 -14.29
CA ALA A 102 -3.74 7.63 -14.85
C ALA A 102 -3.74 7.60 -16.38
N THR A 103 -3.41 6.46 -16.98
CA THR A 103 -3.49 6.24 -18.43
C THR A 103 -4.93 6.18 -18.95
N GLU A 104 -5.90 5.89 -18.07
CA GLU A 104 -7.32 5.81 -18.42
C GLU A 104 -8.07 7.10 -18.09
N SER A 105 -7.87 7.66 -16.90
CA SER A 105 -8.60 8.83 -16.41
C SER A 105 -7.73 9.64 -15.43
N PRO A 106 -6.81 10.47 -15.95
CA PRO A 106 -5.90 11.25 -15.13
C PRO A 106 -6.66 12.31 -14.32
N GLN A 107 -6.32 12.46 -13.04
CA GLN A 107 -6.93 13.42 -12.14
C GLN A 107 -5.94 14.51 -11.71
N GLN A 108 -6.46 15.69 -11.38
CA GLN A 108 -5.63 16.75 -10.80
C GLN A 108 -5.05 16.28 -9.47
N GLY A 109 -3.73 16.41 -9.31
CA GLY A 109 -3.01 15.96 -8.12
C GLY A 109 -3.40 16.71 -6.84
N GLY A 110 -3.12 16.08 -5.69
CA GLY A 110 -3.34 16.64 -4.36
C GLY A 110 -3.04 15.62 -3.25
N GLY A 111 -3.01 16.09 -2.01
CA GLY A 111 -2.83 15.22 -0.85
C GLY A 111 -4.10 14.43 -0.55
N VAL A 112 -4.00 13.11 -0.53
CA VAL A 112 -5.11 12.21 -0.17
C VAL A 112 -4.73 11.40 1.06
N VAL A 113 -5.62 11.34 2.05
CA VAL A 113 -5.34 10.61 3.29
C VAL A 113 -5.42 9.11 3.03
N MET A 114 -4.32 8.42 3.30
CA MET A 114 -4.17 6.97 3.16
C MET A 114 -3.52 6.40 4.42
N THR A 115 -3.50 5.08 4.54
CA THR A 115 -2.66 4.37 5.50
C THR A 115 -1.59 3.59 4.77
N TYR A 116 -0.46 3.35 5.41
CA TYR A 116 0.52 2.40 4.90
C TYR A 116 1.05 1.48 5.99
N LYS A 117 1.59 0.35 5.56
CA LYS A 117 2.40 -0.54 6.39
C LYS A 117 3.53 -1.13 5.56
N GLU A 118 4.64 -1.40 6.23
CA GLU A 118 5.72 -2.22 5.66
C GLU A 118 5.24 -3.68 5.67
N VAL A 119 5.46 -4.38 4.56
CA VAL A 119 5.10 -5.79 4.36
C VAL A 119 6.29 -6.57 3.84
N HIS A 120 6.19 -7.89 3.82
CA HIS A 120 7.29 -8.74 3.39
C HIS A 120 7.65 -8.45 1.92
N ALA A 121 8.95 -8.42 1.59
CA ALA A 121 9.43 -8.07 0.25
C ALA A 121 8.81 -8.93 -0.88
N SER A 122 8.44 -10.18 -0.58
CA SER A 122 7.77 -11.07 -1.54
C SER A 122 6.44 -10.52 -2.06
N ASP A 123 5.76 -9.69 -1.28
CA ASP A 123 4.45 -9.14 -1.63
C ASP A 123 4.55 -8.15 -2.81
N CYS A 124 5.76 -7.65 -3.09
CA CYS A 124 6.10 -6.81 -4.23
C CYS A 124 6.88 -7.56 -5.33
N ALA A 125 7.14 -8.87 -5.21
CA ALA A 125 7.95 -9.60 -6.18
C ALA A 125 7.39 -9.54 -7.61
N HIS A 126 6.07 -9.45 -7.75
CA HIS A 126 5.38 -9.31 -9.02
C HIS A 126 5.66 -7.98 -9.74
N LEU A 127 6.14 -6.96 -9.02
CA LEU A 127 6.51 -5.64 -9.55
C LEU A 127 7.95 -5.60 -10.08
N ILE A 128 8.69 -6.71 -9.97
CA ILE A 128 10.09 -6.80 -10.37
C ILE A 128 10.20 -7.57 -11.69
N ASN A 129 10.84 -6.96 -12.68
CA ASN A 129 10.97 -7.47 -14.05
C ASN A 129 12.26 -8.28 -14.28
N THR A 130 13.08 -8.47 -13.25
CA THR A 130 14.24 -9.37 -13.33
C THR A 130 13.80 -10.84 -13.37
N ALA A 131 14.64 -11.72 -13.92
CA ALA A 131 14.35 -13.14 -13.98
C ALA A 131 14.19 -13.78 -12.58
N SER A 132 14.95 -13.30 -11.60
CA SER A 132 14.92 -13.80 -10.23
C SER A 132 13.83 -13.18 -9.35
N LYS A 133 13.09 -12.18 -9.87
CA LYS A 133 12.13 -11.37 -9.08
C LYS A 133 12.76 -10.69 -7.87
N LYS A 134 14.05 -10.37 -7.96
CA LYS A 134 14.81 -9.62 -6.95
C LYS A 134 15.31 -8.31 -7.54
N LEU A 135 15.46 -7.30 -6.70
CA LEU A 135 16.08 -6.05 -7.11
C LEU A 135 17.55 -6.33 -7.51
N PRO A 136 18.01 -5.74 -8.63
CA PRO A 136 19.36 -5.92 -9.14
C PRO A 136 20.42 -5.17 -8.31
#